data_AF-A0A7I5EDX8-F1
#
_entry.id   AF-A0A7I5EDX8-F1
#
_cell.length_a   1.000
_cell.length_b   1.000
_cell.length_c   1.000
_cell.angle_alpha   90.00
_cell.angle_beta   90.00
_cell.angle_gamma   90.00
#
_symmetry.space_group_name_H-M   'P 1'
#
loop_
_entity.id
_entity.type
_entity.pdbx_description
1 polymer ?
#
loop_
_entity_poly.entity_id
_entity_poly.type
_entity_poly.pdbx_seq_one_letter_code
_entity_poly.pdbx_strand_id
1 'polypeptide(L)'
;MTHRRRPPLYVRVKEHLEGKARSRPSTALGCHRLQSHNGDDFEVIVEVVARETQTAASKTLEAFWIRVRHPKMNRRGGCVAITRELTPYVELASQPEA
;
A
#
# COMPACT_ATOMS: atom_id res chain seq x y z
N MET A 1 -5.64 -20.88 -12.70
CA MET A 1 -4.88 -19.67 -12.32
C MET A 1 -4.40 -19.83 -10.88
N THR A 2 -3.10 -20.01 -10.64
CA THR A 2 -2.57 -20.10 -9.28
C THR A 2 -2.57 -18.70 -8.66
N HIS A 3 -3.43 -18.46 -7.66
CA HIS A 3 -3.34 -17.22 -6.89
C HIS A 3 -1.97 -17.19 -6.20
N ARG A 4 -1.06 -16.31 -6.63
CA ARG A 4 0.18 -16.06 -5.87
C ARG A 4 -0.21 -15.71 -4.45
N ARG A 5 0.22 -16.54 -3.49
CA ARG A 5 0.10 -16.25 -2.06
C ARG A 5 0.84 -14.95 -1.78
N ARG A 6 0.26 -14.08 -0.95
CA ARG A 6 0.96 -12.90 -0.47
C ARG A 6 2.13 -13.34 0.40
N PRO A 7 3.35 -12.82 0.18
CA PRO A 7 4.45 -13.03 1.11
C PRO A 7 4.07 -12.50 2.51
N PRO A 8 4.66 -13.06 3.57
CA PRO A 8 4.53 -12.51 4.92
C PRO A 8 4.88 -11.01 4.97
N LEU A 9 4.27 -10.27 5.90
CA LEU A 9 4.47 -8.82 6.02
C LEU A 9 5.95 -8.44 6.16
N TYR A 10 6.70 -9.17 6.99
CA TYR A 10 8.12 -8.88 7.23
C TYR A 10 8.96 -8.98 5.94
N VAL A 11 8.63 -9.92 5.05
CA VAL A 11 9.31 -10.07 3.75
C VAL A 11 9.03 -8.85 2.88
N ARG A 12 7.77 -8.42 2.80
CA ARG A 12 7.39 -7.23 2.02
C ARG A 12 8.07 -5.96 2.54
N VAL A 13 8.08 -5.76 3.86
CA VAL A 13 8.75 -4.60 4.48
C VAL A 13 10.24 -4.61 4.15
N LYS A 14 10.92 -5.77 4.29
CA LYS A 14 12.34 -5.90 3.93
C LYS A 14 12.60 -5.55 2.46
N GLU A 15 11.83 -6.12 1.53
CA GLU A 15 11.97 -5.84 0.09
C GLU A 15 11.76 -4.35 -0.23
N HIS A 16 10.82 -3.69 0.44
CA HIS A 16 10.57 -2.26 0.26
C HIS A 16 11.74 -1.41 0.77
N LEU A 17 12.24 -1.70 1.97
CA LEU A 17 13.38 -0.99 2.55
C LEU A 17 14.67 -1.21 1.75
N GLU A 18 14.90 -2.42 1.24
CA GLU A 18 16.03 -2.68 0.33
C GLU A 18 15.92 -1.91 -0.99
N GLY A 19 14.70 -1.80 -1.55
CA GLY A 19 14.42 -0.99 -2.73
C GLY A 19 14.72 0.49 -2.51
N LYS A 20 14.30 1.03 -1.36
CA LYS A 20 14.60 2.41 -0.92
C LYS A 20 16.10 2.65 -0.74
N ALA A 21 16.77 1.79 0.03
CA ALA A 21 18.19 1.93 0.37
C ALA A 21 19.08 1.95 -0.88
N ARG A 22 18.75 1.11 -1.87
CA ARG A 22 19.47 1.02 -3.14
C ARG A 22 18.96 1.99 -4.22
N SER A 23 17.98 2.84 -3.91
CA SER A 23 17.32 3.74 -4.86
C SER A 23 16.88 3.04 -6.15
N ARG A 24 16.36 1.81 -6.05
CA ARG A 24 15.97 1.00 -7.23
C ARG A 24 14.78 1.65 -7.94
N PRO A 25 14.92 2.16 -9.18
CA PRO A 25 13.81 2.84 -9.88
C PRO A 25 12.63 1.92 -10.19
N SER A 26 12.86 0.60 -10.22
CA SER A 26 11.82 -0.41 -10.41
C SER A 26 10.95 -0.66 -9.18
N THR A 27 11.31 -0.09 -8.02
CA THR A 27 10.56 -0.22 -6.76
C THR A 27 9.88 1.10 -6.42
N ALA A 28 8.71 1.05 -5.78
CA ALA A 28 7.95 2.26 -5.45
C ALA A 28 8.75 3.25 -4.58
N LEU A 29 9.35 2.78 -3.48
CA LEU A 29 10.14 3.64 -2.58
C LEU A 29 11.44 4.12 -3.22
N GLY A 30 12.13 3.27 -3.99
CA GLY A 30 13.36 3.68 -4.69
C GLY A 30 13.10 4.74 -5.76
N CYS A 31 12.03 4.57 -6.54
CA CYS A 31 11.57 5.56 -7.52
C CYS A 31 11.17 6.88 -6.85
N HIS A 32 10.38 6.82 -5.76
CA HIS A 32 9.96 7.99 -5.00
C HIS A 32 11.15 8.76 -4.41
N ARG A 33 12.14 8.04 -3.87
CA ARG A 33 13.38 8.63 -3.36
C ARG A 33 14.07 9.49 -4.41
N LEU A 34 14.21 8.96 -5.62
CA LEU A 34 14.86 9.65 -6.73
C LEU A 34 14.04 10.85 -7.24
N GLN A 35 12.72 10.69 -7.33
CA GLN A 35 11.85 11.69 -7.96
C GLN A 35 11.37 12.79 -7.02
N SER A 36 11.24 12.51 -5.73
CA SER A 36 10.61 13.40 -4.74
C SER A 36 11.58 13.87 -3.66
N HIS A 37 12.72 13.19 -3.50
CA HIS A 37 13.73 13.53 -2.50
C HIS A 37 15.12 13.73 -3.10
N ASN A 38 15.26 13.87 -4.44
CA ASN A 38 16.55 14.03 -5.13
C ASN A 38 17.60 12.96 -4.78
N GLY A 39 17.16 11.77 -4.35
CA GLY A 39 18.05 10.71 -3.89
C GLY A 39 18.41 10.75 -2.40
N ASP A 40 17.99 11.77 -1.64
CA ASP A 40 18.16 11.80 -0.19
C ASP A 40 17.26 10.77 0.50
N ASP A 41 17.64 10.34 1.71
CA ASP A 41 16.84 9.39 2.48
C ASP A 41 15.61 10.06 3.11
N PHE A 42 14.57 9.28 3.41
CA PHE A 42 13.33 9.76 4.02
C PHE A 42 12.75 8.76 5.01
N GLU A 43 11.95 9.20 5.97
CA GLU A 43 11.33 8.31 6.96
C GLU A 43 10.17 7.50 6.37
N VAL A 44 10.04 6.24 6.79
CA VAL A 44 8.93 5.35 6.39
C VAL A 44 8.30 4.77 7.65
N ILE A 45 7.00 5.00 7.81
CA ILE A 45 6.19 4.43 8.89
C ILE A 45 5.35 3.30 8.34
N VAL A 46 5.27 2.18 9.08
CA VAL A 46 4.44 1.02 8.73
C VAL A 46 3.39 0.82 9.83
N GLU A 47 2.13 0.96 9.44
CA GLU A 47 0.98 0.74 10.32
C GLU A 47 0.22 -0.52 9.90
N VAL A 48 -0.07 -1.40 10.86
CA VAL A 48 -0.87 -2.61 10.61
C VAL A 48 -2.33 -2.32 10.93
N VAL A 49 -3.11 -2.08 9.89
CA VAL A 49 -4.53 -1.67 10.04
C VAL A 49 -5.47 -2.86 10.28
N ALA A 50 -5.13 -4.05 9.78
CA ALA A 50 -5.92 -5.28 9.99
C ALA A 50 -5.09 -6.54 9.78
N ARG A 51 -5.51 -7.66 10.39
CA ARG A 51 -4.94 -9.00 10.19
C ARG A 51 -6.01 -9.93 9.62
N GLU A 52 -5.80 -10.38 8.38
CA GLU A 52 -6.74 -11.26 7.69
C GLU A 52 -6.07 -12.57 7.26
N THR A 53 -6.72 -13.70 7.52
CA THR A 53 -6.25 -15.03 7.10
C THR A 53 -6.65 -15.34 5.65
N GLN A 54 -7.78 -14.80 5.20
CA GLN A 54 -8.25 -14.98 3.83
C GLN A 54 -7.56 -14.00 2.89
N THR A 55 -6.87 -14.52 1.87
CA THR A 55 -6.14 -13.69 0.88
C THR A 55 -7.07 -12.74 0.13
N ALA A 56 -8.31 -13.15 -0.15
CA ALA A 56 -9.31 -12.29 -0.80
C ALA A 56 -9.68 -11.10 0.10
N ALA A 57 -10.07 -11.33 1.36
CA ALA A 57 -10.39 -10.28 2.32
C ALA A 57 -9.22 -9.31 2.54
N SER A 58 -7.99 -9.83 2.69
CA SER A 58 -6.78 -8.99 2.81
C SER A 58 -6.56 -8.09 1.59
N LYS A 59 -6.79 -8.59 0.37
CA LYS A 59 -6.70 -7.78 -0.85
C LYS A 59 -7.81 -6.73 -0.92
N THR A 60 -9.02 -7.11 -0.49
CA THR A 60 -10.17 -6.20 -0.39
C THR A 60 -9.89 -5.03 0.54
N LEU A 61 -9.44 -5.31 1.77
CA LEU A 61 -9.10 -4.27 2.75
C LEU A 61 -7.93 -3.40 2.29
N GLU A 62 -6.89 -3.97 1.68
CA GLU A 62 -5.77 -3.16 1.20
C GLU A 62 -6.22 -2.14 0.14
N ALA A 63 -7.03 -2.53 -0.85
CA ALA A 63 -7.48 -1.55 -1.82
C ALA A 63 -8.53 -0.57 -1.25
N PHE A 64 -9.34 -0.99 -0.28
CA PHE A 64 -10.22 -0.09 0.45
C PHE A 64 -9.40 1.02 1.15
N TRP A 65 -8.35 0.67 1.88
CA TRP A 65 -7.49 1.66 2.54
C TRP A 65 -6.70 2.53 1.57
N ILE A 66 -6.25 1.98 0.44
CA ILE A 66 -5.63 2.78 -0.64
C ILE A 66 -6.65 3.79 -1.19
N ARG A 67 -7.91 3.39 -1.34
CA ARG A 67 -8.98 4.29 -1.76
C ARG A 67 -9.23 5.36 -0.70
N VAL A 68 -9.41 5.01 0.57
CA VAL A 68 -9.66 5.97 1.66
C VAL A 68 -8.51 6.98 1.80
N ARG A 69 -7.25 6.49 1.84
CA ARG A 69 -6.07 7.34 2.09
C ARG A 69 -5.58 8.11 0.86
N HIS A 70 -6.00 7.71 -0.35
CA HIS A 70 -5.61 8.33 -1.62
C HIS A 70 -4.10 8.67 -1.75
N PRO A 71 -3.15 7.75 -1.43
CA PRO A 71 -1.75 8.09 -1.37
C PRO A 71 -1.16 8.36 -2.78
N LYS A 72 -0.36 9.42 -2.91
CA LYS A 72 0.26 9.85 -4.18
C LYS A 72 1.15 8.76 -4.82
N MET A 73 1.76 7.90 -3.99
CA MET A 73 2.73 6.90 -4.44
C MET A 73 2.07 5.66 -5.08
N ASN A 74 0.80 5.35 -4.79
CA ASN A 74 0.13 4.19 -5.38
C ASN A 74 -0.48 4.49 -6.75
N ARG A 75 -0.31 3.56 -7.69
CA ARG A 75 -0.89 3.66 -9.03
C ARG A 75 -2.42 3.58 -8.95
N ARG A 76 -3.09 4.63 -9.46
CA ARG A 76 -4.56 4.77 -9.48
C ARG A 76 -5.33 3.66 -10.21
N GLY A 77 -4.65 2.84 -11.03
CA GLY A 77 -5.26 1.71 -11.76
C GLY A 77 -5.48 0.45 -10.92
N GLY A 78 -5.02 0.45 -9.67
CA GLY A 78 -5.23 -0.66 -8.74
C GLY A 78 -6.60 -0.60 -8.07
N CYS A 79 -7.56 -1.28 -8.67
CA CYS A 79 -8.81 -1.76 -8.09
C CYS A 79 -10.10 -0.93 -8.27
N VAL A 80 -10.65 -1.03 -9.48
CA VAL A 80 -12.01 -0.58 -9.83
C VAL A 80 -13.10 -1.51 -9.23
N ALA A 81 -12.75 -2.75 -8.88
CA ALA A 81 -13.72 -3.77 -8.44
C ALA A 81 -14.09 -3.69 -6.94
N ILE A 82 -13.16 -3.29 -6.06
CA ILE A 82 -13.35 -3.27 -4.60
C ILE A 82 -14.34 -2.15 -4.16
N THR A 83 -14.56 -1.16 -5.02
CA THR A 83 -15.23 0.07 -4.63
C THR A 83 -16.74 -0.05 -4.46
N ARG A 84 -17.50 -0.86 -5.21
CA ARG A 84 -18.99 -0.73 -5.16
C ARG A 84 -19.62 -1.07 -3.80
N GLU A 85 -19.27 -2.21 -3.21
CA GLU A 85 -19.89 -2.66 -1.95
C GLU A 85 -19.38 -1.86 -0.74
N LEU A 86 -18.11 -1.41 -0.79
CA LEU A 86 -17.50 -0.69 0.32
C LEU A 86 -17.56 0.84 0.17
N THR A 87 -18.08 1.37 -0.95
CA THR A 87 -18.24 2.83 -1.18
C THR A 87 -18.91 3.53 0.01
N PRO A 88 -20.02 3.02 0.58
CA PRO A 88 -20.69 3.70 1.69
C PRO A 88 -19.82 3.91 2.93
N TYR A 89 -18.79 3.08 3.12
CA TYR A 89 -17.91 3.15 4.30
C TYR A 89 -16.69 4.05 4.10
N VAL A 90 -16.45 4.55 2.88
CA VAL A 90 -15.28 5.39 2.59
C VAL A 90 -15.33 6.70 3.38
N GLU A 91 -16.48 7.36 3.43
CA GLU A 91 -16.65 8.63 4.15
C GLU A 91 -16.47 8.46 5.67
N LEU A 92 -16.98 7.36 6.22
CA LEU A 92 -16.82 7.01 7.64
C LEU A 92 -15.35 6.76 7.99
N ALA A 93 -14.63 6.01 7.14
CA ALA A 93 -13.22 5.70 7.35
C ALA A 93 -12.27 6.89 7.06
N SER A 94 -12.77 7.98 6.48
CA SER A 94 -11.98 9.18 6.17
C SER A 94 -12.01 10.22 7.29
N GLN A 95 -12.78 10.00 8.35
CA GLN A 95 -12.82 10.89 9.50
C GLN A 95 -11.49 10.81 10.27
N PRO A 96 -10.89 11.94 10.70
CA PRO A 96 -9.73 11.90 11.58
C PRO A 96 -10.16 11.30 12.92
N GLU A 97 -9.42 10.31 13.42
CA GLU A 97 -9.60 9.86 14.81
C GLU A 97 -9.27 11.05 15.74
N ALA A 98 -10.20 11.36 16.64
CA ALA A 98 -10.14 12.49 17.56
C ALA A 98 -9.05 12.31 18.63
#